data_AF-A0AAV1IXB9-F1
#
_entry.id   AF-A0AAV1IXB9-F1
#
_cell.length_a   1.000
_cell.length_b   1.000
_cell.length_c   1.000
_cell.angle_alpha   90.00
_cell.angle_beta   90.00
_cell.angle_gamma   90.00
#
_symmetry.space_group_name_H-M   'P 1'
#
loop_
_entity.id
_entity.type
_entity.pdbx_description
1 polymer ?
#
loop_
_entity_poly.entity_id
_entity_poly.type
_entity_poly.pdbx_seq_one_letter_code
_entity_poly.pdbx_strand_id
1 'polypeptide(L)'
;MESMDVDTQSDPSQSIIQFLEANIPKSDIPNIRNELKKDLLLGKTKSRVKKQKKRKPKLFTRKEKRNLGFYNIPRESVKYKDVEPMHLYWVEYINQILELDKPIPNETSKRWEQFTQSLYKADFHGSMLHVVRSKCPSYIDKKGICIMDTKNTFKIVSPNNIITTIPKKESVFSLCVKNVKITLFGKHLNIRPAERSHKKFKSLVHPDLY
;
A
#
# COMPACT_ATOMS: atom_id res chain seq x y z
N MET A 1 29.34 -1.35 -76.71
CA MET A 1 30.62 -0.83 -76.16
C MET A 1 30.34 -0.57 -74.70
N GLU A 2 30.61 -1.59 -73.89
CA GLU A 2 29.93 -1.84 -72.62
C GLU A 2 30.84 -1.44 -71.44
N SER A 3 30.22 -0.78 -70.48
CA SER A 3 30.77 -0.25 -69.23
C SER A 3 31.05 -1.34 -68.19
N MET A 4 32.10 -1.18 -67.38
CA MET A 4 32.09 -1.35 -65.91
C MET A 4 33.52 -1.24 -65.37
N ASP A 5 33.76 -0.34 -64.40
CA ASP A 5 34.83 -0.50 -63.41
C ASP A 5 34.29 -0.01 -62.05
N VAL A 6 34.40 -0.89 -61.04
CA VAL A 6 33.74 -0.84 -59.72
C VAL A 6 34.77 -0.55 -58.62
N ASP A 7 34.34 0.25 -57.64
CA ASP A 7 34.94 0.69 -56.37
C ASP A 7 35.92 -0.25 -55.64
N THR A 8 36.91 0.33 -54.93
CA THR A 8 37.31 -0.18 -53.60
C THR A 8 37.88 0.90 -52.68
N GLN A 9 37.09 1.34 -51.69
CA GLN A 9 37.59 1.98 -50.46
C GLN A 9 38.41 0.95 -49.67
N SER A 10 39.68 1.23 -49.39
CA SER A 10 40.53 0.33 -48.61
C SER A 10 40.07 0.28 -47.14
N ASP A 11 39.70 -0.92 -46.70
CA ASP A 11 39.30 -1.22 -45.32
C ASP A 11 40.46 -0.90 -44.35
N PRO A 12 40.29 -0.02 -43.33
CA PRO A 12 41.33 0.38 -42.39
C PRO A 12 42.03 -0.80 -41.70
N SER A 13 41.31 -1.91 -41.54
CA SER A 13 41.84 -3.14 -40.95
C SER A 13 42.96 -3.76 -41.80
N GLN A 14 42.88 -3.65 -43.13
CA GLN A 14 43.89 -4.18 -44.06
C GLN A 14 45.16 -3.35 -44.04
N SER A 15 45.04 -2.02 -43.94
CA SER A 15 46.20 -1.13 -43.81
C SER A 15 46.99 -1.37 -42.52
N ILE A 16 46.29 -1.64 -41.41
CA ILE A 16 46.93 -1.97 -40.12
C ILE A 16 47.64 -3.32 -40.19
N ILE A 17 47.04 -4.33 -40.80
CA ILE A 17 47.66 -5.65 -40.99
C ILE A 17 48.95 -5.52 -41.80
N GLN A 18 48.91 -4.79 -42.92
CA GLN A 18 50.07 -4.61 -43.79
C GLN A 18 51.22 -3.85 -43.11
N PHE A 19 50.90 -2.86 -42.27
CA PHE A 19 51.90 -2.16 -41.47
C PHE A 19 52.57 -3.08 -40.43
N LEU A 20 51.80 -3.94 -39.76
CA LEU A 20 52.33 -4.86 -38.75
C LEU A 20 53.17 -5.98 -39.39
N GLU A 21 52.74 -6.51 -40.54
CA GLU A 21 53.51 -7.51 -41.31
C GLU A 21 54.88 -6.97 -41.76
N ALA A 22 54.99 -5.66 -42.03
CA ALA A 22 56.24 -5.04 -42.46
C ALA A 22 57.26 -4.76 -41.34
N ASN A 23 56.81 -4.67 -40.08
CA ASN A 23 57.63 -4.18 -38.96
C ASN A 23 57.90 -5.22 -37.86
N ILE A 24 57.43 -6.47 -38.02
CA ILE A 24 57.55 -7.54 -37.01
C ILE A 24 58.41 -8.69 -37.56
N PRO A 25 59.21 -9.38 -36.71
CA PRO A 25 59.97 -10.55 -37.12
C PRO A 25 59.11 -11.68 -37.72
N LYS A 26 59.66 -12.42 -38.69
CA LYS A 26 58.93 -13.44 -39.46
C LYS A 26 58.33 -14.58 -38.63
N SER A 27 58.80 -14.78 -37.39
CA SER A 27 58.28 -15.79 -36.46
C SER A 27 56.85 -15.50 -36.01
N ASP A 28 56.46 -14.23 -35.95
CA ASP A 28 55.23 -13.81 -35.25
C ASP A 28 54.09 -13.47 -36.22
N ILE A 29 54.41 -13.35 -37.53
CA ILE A 29 53.47 -13.12 -38.63
C ILE A 29 52.26 -14.09 -38.63
N PRO A 30 52.41 -15.43 -38.43
CA PRO A 30 51.27 -16.33 -38.53
C PRO A 30 50.21 -16.15 -37.43
N ASN A 31 50.55 -15.50 -36.31
CA ASN A 31 49.63 -15.31 -35.18
C ASN A 31 48.89 -13.97 -35.17
N ILE A 32 49.34 -12.96 -35.92
CA ILE A 32 48.79 -11.59 -35.90
C ILE A 32 47.27 -11.58 -36.16
N ARG A 33 46.81 -12.28 -37.20
CA ARG A 33 45.38 -12.31 -37.56
C ARG A 33 44.51 -13.04 -36.54
N ASN A 34 45.09 -14.00 -35.83
CA ASN A 34 44.38 -14.77 -34.81
C ASN A 34 44.31 -14.01 -33.47
N GLU A 35 45.36 -13.27 -33.11
CA GLU A 35 45.38 -12.42 -31.91
C GLU A 35 44.47 -11.20 -32.04
N LEU A 36 44.47 -10.51 -33.19
CA LEU A 36 43.55 -9.40 -33.46
C LEU A 36 42.07 -9.83 -33.35
N LYS A 37 41.74 -11.07 -33.73
CA LYS A 37 40.39 -11.62 -33.56
C LYS A 37 40.06 -11.98 -32.10
N LYS A 38 41.06 -12.37 -31.30
CA LYS A 38 40.87 -12.74 -29.89
C LYS A 38 40.61 -11.51 -29.01
N ASP A 39 41.29 -10.40 -29.24
CA ASP A 39 41.12 -9.19 -28.42
C ASP A 39 39.80 -8.44 -28.70
N LEU A 40 39.19 -8.66 -29.87
CA LEU A 40 37.88 -8.10 -30.20
C LEU A 40 36.70 -8.88 -29.58
N LEU A 41 36.95 -9.93 -28.79
CA LEU A 41 35.91 -10.67 -28.06
C LEU A 41 35.22 -9.85 -26.95
N LEU A 42 35.68 -8.62 -26.67
CA LEU A 42 34.96 -7.67 -25.82
C LEU A 42 33.84 -6.88 -26.56
N GLY A 43 33.73 -7.02 -27.89
CA GLY A 43 32.75 -6.31 -28.71
C GLY A 43 31.33 -6.90 -28.74
N LYS A 44 31.08 -8.05 -28.10
CA LYS A 44 29.73 -8.65 -27.98
C LYS A 44 29.17 -8.52 -26.57
N THR A 45 29.24 -7.33 -25.97
CA THR A 45 28.24 -6.98 -24.97
C THR A 45 26.93 -6.79 -25.71
N LYS A 46 26.07 -7.82 -25.74
CA LYS A 46 24.65 -7.59 -26.02
C LYS A 46 24.21 -6.56 -24.99
N SER A 47 24.08 -5.30 -25.41
CA SER A 47 23.55 -4.26 -24.54
C SER A 47 22.22 -4.81 -24.05
N ARG A 48 22.16 -5.15 -22.77
CA ARG A 48 20.93 -5.65 -22.16
C ARG A 48 19.97 -4.48 -22.29
N VAL A 49 19.13 -4.47 -23.33
CA VAL A 49 18.14 -3.44 -23.56
C VAL A 49 17.37 -3.39 -22.25
N LYS A 50 17.66 -2.36 -21.44
CA LYS A 50 17.04 -2.19 -20.13
C LYS A 50 15.59 -1.96 -20.48
N LYS A 51 14.76 -3.01 -20.38
CA LYS A 51 13.30 -2.92 -20.52
C LYS A 51 12.91 -1.69 -19.70
N GLN A 52 12.48 -0.63 -20.38
CA GLN A 52 12.11 0.60 -19.71
C GLN A 52 11.03 0.20 -18.71
N LYS A 53 11.36 0.23 -17.40
CA LYS A 53 10.39 -0.06 -16.36
C LYS A 53 9.27 0.94 -16.57
N LYS A 54 8.08 0.47 -16.95
CA LYS A 54 6.89 1.33 -17.08
C LYS A 54 6.82 2.20 -15.83
N ARG A 55 6.98 3.51 -16.00
CA ARG A 55 6.93 4.43 -14.87
C ARG A 55 5.54 4.29 -14.26
N LYS A 56 5.46 3.83 -13.01
CA LYS A 56 4.19 3.81 -12.28
C LYS A 56 3.64 5.25 -12.30
N PRO A 57 2.33 5.44 -12.50
CA PRO A 57 1.75 6.77 -12.47
C PRO A 57 2.15 7.46 -11.16
N LYS A 58 2.51 8.74 -11.24
CA LYS A 58 2.94 9.52 -10.09
C LYS A 58 1.74 9.64 -9.14
N LEU A 59 1.80 8.96 -8.00
CA LEU A 59 0.80 9.08 -6.96
C LEU A 59 0.95 10.44 -6.28
N PHE A 60 -0.16 11.07 -5.93
CA PHE A 60 -0.12 12.31 -5.16
C PHE A 60 0.62 12.12 -3.84
N THR A 61 1.53 13.04 -3.54
CA THR A 61 2.21 13.10 -2.25
C THR A 61 1.23 13.45 -1.14
N ARG A 62 1.61 13.22 0.12
CA ARG A 62 0.78 13.61 1.27
C ARG A 62 0.51 15.13 1.31
N LYS A 63 1.49 15.94 0.89
CA LYS A 63 1.37 17.41 0.84
C LYS A 63 0.34 17.83 -0.22
N GLU A 64 0.41 17.23 -1.41
CA GLU A 64 -0.56 17.46 -2.49
C GLU A 64 -1.97 17.04 -2.07
N LYS A 65 -2.15 15.85 -1.48
CA LYS A 65 -3.47 15.39 -0.98
C LYS A 65 -4.04 16.32 0.09
N ARG A 66 -3.19 16.89 0.95
CA ARG A 66 -3.61 17.85 1.98
C ARG A 66 -4.05 19.17 1.35
N ASN A 67 -3.29 19.68 0.38
CA ASN A 67 -3.63 20.92 -0.32
C ASN A 67 -4.94 20.79 -1.11
N LEU A 68 -5.22 19.62 -1.66
CA LEU A 68 -6.48 19.29 -2.33
C LEU A 68 -7.65 18.99 -1.38
N GLY A 69 -7.42 19.00 -0.06
CA GLY A 69 -8.49 18.78 0.92
C GLY A 69 -9.09 17.37 0.93
N PHE A 70 -8.39 16.34 0.40
CA PHE A 70 -8.91 14.97 0.28
C PHE A 70 -9.53 14.37 1.56
N TYR A 71 -9.04 14.78 2.73
CA TYR A 71 -9.51 14.28 4.02
C TYR A 71 -10.35 15.32 4.78
N ASN A 72 -10.59 16.49 4.19
CA ASN A 72 -11.39 17.54 4.78
C ASN A 72 -12.84 17.36 4.33
N ILE A 73 -13.67 16.81 5.21
CA ILE A 73 -15.11 16.74 5.01
C ILE A 73 -15.70 17.87 5.84
N PRO A 74 -16.40 18.85 5.22
CA PRO A 74 -17.06 19.92 5.96
C PRO A 74 -18.04 19.37 7.00
N ARG A 75 -18.26 20.10 8.10
CA ARG A 75 -19.04 19.59 9.25
C ARG A 75 -20.48 19.19 8.91
N GLU A 76 -21.08 19.88 7.95
CA GLU A 76 -22.52 19.78 7.64
C GLU A 76 -22.77 19.26 6.22
N SER A 77 -21.75 18.75 5.54
CA SER A 77 -21.89 18.33 4.14
C SER A 77 -22.57 16.98 3.95
N VAL A 78 -22.69 16.17 5.02
CA VAL A 78 -23.25 14.81 4.94
C VAL A 78 -24.41 14.69 5.91
N LYS A 79 -25.58 14.33 5.40
CA LYS A 79 -26.75 14.04 6.23
C LYS A 79 -26.66 12.61 6.76
N TYR A 80 -27.13 12.42 7.99
CA TYR A 80 -27.16 11.12 8.65
C TYR A 80 -28.00 10.10 7.87
N LYS A 81 -29.14 10.53 7.31
CA LYS A 81 -30.02 9.67 6.51
C LYS A 81 -29.33 9.09 5.28
N ASP A 82 -28.41 9.83 4.67
CA ASP A 82 -27.74 9.39 3.44
C ASP A 82 -26.74 8.25 3.72
N VAL A 83 -26.21 8.17 4.96
CA VAL A 83 -25.26 7.14 5.38
C VAL A 83 -25.91 5.98 6.14
N GLU A 84 -27.20 6.07 6.43
CA GLU A 84 -27.94 5.02 7.12
C GLU A 84 -27.92 3.68 6.35
N PRO A 85 -28.09 3.64 5.00
CA PRO A 85 -27.93 2.40 4.24
C PRO A 85 -26.54 1.78 4.37
N MET A 86 -25.49 2.61 4.46
CA MET A 86 -24.12 2.14 4.66
C MET A 86 -23.96 1.42 6.01
N HIS A 87 -24.70 1.84 7.04
CA HIS A 87 -24.72 1.13 8.31
C HIS A 87 -25.37 -0.25 8.20
N LEU A 88 -26.47 -0.38 7.46
CA LEU A 88 -27.15 -1.66 7.25
C LEU A 88 -26.22 -2.68 6.57
N TYR A 89 -25.55 -2.29 5.49
CA TYR A 89 -24.56 -3.16 4.83
C TYR A 89 -23.41 -3.55 5.77
N TRP A 90 -22.96 -2.61 6.61
CA TRP A 90 -21.89 -2.90 7.57
C TRP A 90 -22.32 -3.93 8.63
N VAL A 91 -23.57 -3.88 9.09
CA VAL A 91 -24.13 -4.86 10.04
C VAL A 91 -24.15 -6.27 9.45
N GLU A 92 -24.57 -6.41 8.19
CA GLU A 92 -24.55 -7.70 7.49
C GLU A 92 -23.13 -8.22 7.29
N TYR A 93 -22.23 -7.35 6.82
CA TYR A 93 -20.81 -7.65 6.63
C TYR A 93 -20.14 -8.17 7.90
N ILE A 94 -20.29 -7.44 9.02
CA ILE A 94 -19.61 -7.81 10.26
C ILE A 94 -20.24 -9.06 10.89
N ASN A 95 -21.54 -9.28 10.68
CA ASN A 95 -22.21 -10.51 11.11
C ASN A 95 -21.64 -11.75 10.41
N GLN A 96 -21.39 -11.66 9.10
CA GLN A 96 -20.80 -12.75 8.32
C GLN A 96 -19.35 -13.03 8.75
N ILE A 97 -18.55 -11.99 8.98
CA ILE A 97 -17.13 -12.14 9.35
C ILE A 97 -16.94 -12.72 10.75
N LEU A 98 -17.77 -12.28 11.69
CA LEU A 98 -17.66 -12.68 13.10
C LEU A 98 -18.51 -13.92 13.44
N GLU A 99 -19.32 -14.39 12.49
CA GLU A 99 -20.27 -15.51 12.67
C GLU A 99 -21.11 -15.33 13.94
N LEU A 100 -21.70 -14.15 14.15
CA LEU A 100 -22.39 -13.80 15.41
C LEU A 100 -23.67 -14.61 15.65
N ASP A 101 -24.09 -15.44 14.69
CA ASP A 101 -25.20 -16.39 14.86
C ASP A 101 -24.80 -17.58 15.75
N LYS A 102 -23.49 -17.81 15.94
CA LYS A 102 -22.93 -18.80 16.88
C LYS A 102 -22.67 -18.14 18.24
N PRO A 103 -22.66 -18.92 19.35
CA PRO A 103 -22.32 -18.37 20.66
C PRO A 103 -20.94 -17.73 20.67
N ILE A 104 -20.80 -16.68 21.50
CA ILE A 104 -19.55 -15.94 21.67
C ILE A 104 -18.48 -16.91 22.19
N PRO A 105 -17.29 -16.96 21.58
CA PRO A 105 -16.23 -17.87 22.00
C PRO A 105 -15.70 -17.52 23.40
N ASN A 106 -15.29 -18.52 24.18
CA ASN A 106 -14.57 -18.30 25.43
C ASN A 106 -13.20 -17.67 25.18
N GLU A 107 -12.77 -16.76 26.06
CA GLU A 107 -11.55 -15.95 25.92
C GLU A 107 -10.26 -16.77 25.73
N THR A 108 -10.16 -17.94 26.33
CA THR A 108 -8.99 -18.83 26.24
C THR A 108 -8.99 -19.71 24.98
N SER A 109 -10.08 -19.70 24.21
CA SER A 109 -10.23 -20.59 23.06
C SER A 109 -9.51 -20.05 21.81
N LYS A 110 -9.02 -20.96 20.96
CA LYS A 110 -8.47 -20.61 19.63
C LYS A 110 -9.49 -19.84 18.77
N ARG A 111 -10.79 -20.08 18.98
CA ARG A 111 -11.88 -19.38 18.30
C ARG A 111 -11.96 -17.91 18.74
N TRP A 112 -11.63 -17.57 19.99
CA TRP A 112 -11.52 -16.18 20.44
C TRP A 112 -10.36 -15.44 19.77
N GLU A 113 -9.21 -16.09 19.61
CA GLU A 113 -8.10 -15.50 18.86
C GLU A 113 -8.50 -15.21 17.40
N GLN A 114 -9.17 -16.16 16.75
CA GLN A 114 -9.68 -15.94 15.38
C GLN A 114 -10.71 -14.80 15.33
N PHE A 115 -11.65 -14.78 16.27
CA PHE A 115 -12.67 -13.73 16.38
C PHE A 115 -12.06 -12.34 16.54
N THR A 116 -11.12 -12.18 17.47
CA THR A 116 -10.44 -10.90 17.73
C THR A 116 -9.56 -10.46 16.56
N GLN A 117 -8.90 -11.39 15.85
CA GLN A 117 -8.13 -11.07 14.64
C GLN A 117 -9.04 -10.64 13.48
N SER A 118 -10.17 -11.33 13.29
CA SER A 118 -11.16 -10.98 12.27
C SER A 118 -11.75 -9.60 12.53
N LEU A 119 -12.16 -9.32 13.78
CA LEU A 119 -12.62 -8.01 14.21
C LEU A 119 -11.55 -6.93 14.03
N TYR A 120 -10.30 -7.24 14.40
CA TYR A 120 -9.20 -6.31 14.22
C TYR A 120 -9.02 -5.93 12.75
N LYS A 121 -9.07 -6.91 11.84
CA LYS A 121 -8.85 -6.70 10.40
C LYS A 121 -10.06 -6.15 9.66
N ALA A 122 -11.24 -6.20 10.27
CA ALA A 122 -12.47 -5.73 9.66
C ALA A 122 -12.41 -4.23 9.31
N ASP A 123 -13.25 -3.87 8.34
CA ASP A 123 -13.50 -2.47 8.04
C ASP A 123 -14.51 -1.86 9.03
N PHE A 124 -14.36 -0.57 9.32
CA PHE A 124 -15.23 0.20 10.23
C PHE A 124 -15.97 1.33 9.53
N HIS A 125 -15.83 1.53 8.22
CA HIS A 125 -16.73 2.41 7.46
C HIS A 125 -18.17 1.87 7.55
N GLY A 126 -19.12 2.69 7.98
CA GLY A 126 -20.52 2.29 8.24
C GLY A 126 -20.77 1.80 9.66
N SER A 127 -19.74 1.62 10.48
CA SER A 127 -19.94 1.19 11.87
C SER A 127 -20.61 2.29 12.72
N MET A 128 -21.58 1.89 13.54
CA MET A 128 -22.15 2.74 14.57
C MET A 128 -21.20 2.78 15.77
N LEU A 129 -20.50 3.90 15.97
CA LEU A 129 -19.52 4.08 17.03
C LEU A 129 -20.08 5.01 18.12
N HIS A 130 -19.84 4.64 19.37
CA HIS A 130 -20.09 5.48 20.56
C HIS A 130 -18.80 5.61 21.37
N VAL A 131 -18.40 6.83 21.70
CA VAL A 131 -17.21 7.08 22.53
C VAL A 131 -17.57 6.89 24.00
N VAL A 132 -17.08 5.81 24.59
CA VAL A 132 -17.33 5.49 26.01
C VAL A 132 -16.34 6.21 26.91
N ARG A 133 -15.09 6.33 26.48
CA ARG A 133 -14.03 7.01 27.22
C ARG A 133 -13.13 7.77 26.25
N SER A 134 -12.67 8.95 26.64
CA SER A 134 -11.63 9.68 25.93
C SER A 134 -10.86 10.54 26.92
N LYS A 135 -9.58 10.80 26.64
CA LYS A 135 -8.79 11.76 27.42
C LYS A 135 -9.37 13.17 27.36
N CYS A 136 -10.00 13.54 26.24
CA CYS A 136 -10.68 14.82 26.09
C CYS A 136 -12.18 14.64 26.38
N PRO A 137 -12.72 15.26 27.45
CA PRO A 137 -14.12 15.10 27.85
C PRO A 137 -15.12 15.49 26.75
N SER A 138 -14.75 16.43 25.88
CA SER A 138 -15.62 16.88 24.78
C SER A 138 -15.94 15.81 23.73
N TYR A 139 -15.23 14.68 23.73
CA TYR A 139 -15.53 13.54 22.84
C TYR A 139 -16.38 12.46 23.49
N ILE A 140 -16.49 12.45 24.82
CA ILE A 140 -17.28 11.45 25.56
C ILE A 140 -18.74 11.56 25.11
N ASP A 141 -19.40 10.41 24.98
CA ASP A 141 -20.80 10.26 24.56
C ASP A 141 -21.14 10.71 23.14
N LYS A 142 -20.14 11.05 22.32
CA LYS A 142 -20.37 11.22 20.90
C LYS A 142 -20.71 9.89 20.25
N LYS A 143 -21.85 9.84 19.57
CA LYS A 143 -22.37 8.68 18.85
C LYS A 143 -22.64 9.04 17.40
N GLY A 144 -22.35 8.12 16.49
CA GLY A 144 -22.59 8.32 15.07
C GLY A 144 -22.05 7.22 14.18
N ILE A 145 -22.42 7.28 12.90
CA ILE A 145 -21.95 6.36 11.87
C ILE A 145 -20.58 6.83 11.38
N CYS A 146 -19.61 5.92 11.34
CA CYS A 146 -18.28 6.19 10.84
C CYS A 146 -18.28 6.33 9.30
N ILE A 147 -17.98 7.53 8.81
CA ILE A 147 -17.88 7.81 7.37
C ILE A 147 -16.45 7.63 6.86
N MET A 148 -15.45 7.85 7.73
CA MET A 148 -14.05 7.79 7.33
C MET A 148 -13.19 7.21 8.44
N ASP A 149 -12.50 6.12 8.12
CA ASP A 149 -11.45 5.51 8.92
C ASP A 149 -10.08 5.93 8.36
N THR A 150 -9.34 6.75 9.11
CA THR A 150 -7.95 7.08 8.80
C THR A 150 -6.99 6.38 9.77
N LYS A 151 -5.68 6.54 9.54
CA LYS A 151 -4.65 5.99 10.43
C LYS A 151 -4.90 6.33 11.91
N ASN A 152 -5.27 7.58 12.20
CA ASN A 152 -5.26 8.09 13.58
C ASN A 152 -6.64 8.55 14.06
N THR A 153 -7.62 8.68 13.17
CA THR A 153 -8.92 9.29 13.50
C THR A 153 -10.06 8.51 12.89
N PHE A 154 -11.21 8.55 13.56
CA PHE A 154 -12.50 8.25 12.96
C PHE A 154 -13.26 9.55 12.71
N LYS A 155 -13.93 9.65 11.56
CA LYS A 155 -14.92 10.70 11.34
C LYS A 155 -16.30 10.07 11.42
N ILE A 156 -17.10 10.54 12.36
CA ILE A 156 -18.45 10.05 12.58
C ILE A 156 -19.46 11.15 12.27
N VAL A 157 -20.62 10.79 11.71
CA VAL A 157 -21.77 11.68 11.60
C VAL A 157 -22.80 11.33 12.66
N SER A 158 -23.18 12.34 13.44
CA SER A 158 -24.24 12.23 14.44
C SER A 158 -25.62 12.30 13.79
N PRO A 159 -26.68 11.86 14.47
CA PRO A 159 -28.07 12.06 14.01
C PRO A 159 -28.42 13.51 13.71
N ASN A 160 -27.72 14.46 14.32
CA ASN A 160 -27.88 15.90 14.10
C ASN A 160 -27.19 16.40 12.82
N ASN A 161 -26.72 15.50 11.93
CA ASN A 161 -25.96 15.82 10.71
C ASN A 161 -24.62 16.54 10.96
N ILE A 162 -24.08 16.44 12.18
CA ILE A 162 -22.79 17.02 12.53
C ILE A 162 -21.70 15.97 12.41
N ILE A 163 -20.71 16.24 11.57
CA ILE A 163 -19.52 15.41 11.42
C ILE A 163 -18.50 15.79 12.49
N THR A 164 -18.08 14.80 13.27
CA THR A 164 -17.03 14.95 14.27
C THR A 164 -15.83 14.08 13.92
N THR A 165 -14.63 14.67 13.95
CA THR A 165 -13.37 13.92 13.87
C THR A 165 -12.88 13.59 15.27
N ILE A 166 -12.68 12.29 15.56
CA ILE A 166 -12.32 11.77 16.87
C ILE A 166 -10.96 11.06 16.79
N PRO A 167 -9.97 11.43 17.62
CA PRO A 167 -8.67 10.76 17.65
C PRO A 167 -8.78 9.39 18.30
N LYS A 168 -8.15 8.38 17.68
CA LYS A 168 -8.18 6.99 18.14
C LYS A 168 -7.24 6.73 19.33
N LYS A 169 -6.05 7.35 19.34
CA LYS A 169 -4.97 7.04 20.30
C LYS A 169 -5.42 7.04 21.76
N GLU A 170 -6.30 7.97 22.11
CA GLU A 170 -6.72 8.27 23.48
C GLU A 170 -8.23 8.13 23.65
N SER A 171 -8.89 7.31 22.82
CA SER A 171 -10.34 7.09 22.87
C SER A 171 -10.68 5.60 22.87
N VAL A 172 -11.71 5.25 23.63
CA VAL A 172 -12.33 3.92 23.67
C VAL A 172 -13.70 4.03 23.04
N PHE A 173 -13.93 3.21 22.03
CA PHE A 173 -15.17 3.16 21.28
C PHE A 173 -15.95 1.92 21.70
N SER A 174 -17.28 2.00 21.69
CA SER A 174 -18.15 0.84 21.70
C SER A 174 -18.98 0.81 20.45
N LEU A 175 -19.28 -0.40 19.99
CA LEU A 175 -20.20 -0.66 18.91
C LEU A 175 -21.15 -1.78 19.33
N CYS A 176 -22.39 -1.69 18.90
CA CYS A 176 -23.41 -2.70 19.16
C CYS A 176 -23.79 -3.32 17.82
N VAL A 177 -23.70 -4.64 17.73
CA VAL A 177 -24.14 -5.41 16.56
C VAL A 177 -25.04 -6.53 17.05
N LYS A 178 -26.30 -6.52 16.61
CA LYS A 178 -27.34 -7.43 17.12
C LYS A 178 -27.37 -7.37 18.66
N ASN A 179 -27.07 -8.50 19.32
CA ASN A 179 -27.11 -8.64 20.77
C ASN A 179 -25.72 -8.56 21.42
N VAL A 180 -24.68 -8.18 20.66
CA VAL A 180 -23.29 -8.14 21.13
C VAL A 180 -22.80 -6.69 21.19
N LYS A 181 -22.29 -6.31 22.37
CA LYS A 181 -21.58 -5.04 22.56
C LYS A 181 -20.08 -5.30 22.56
N ILE A 182 -19.38 -4.69 21.61
CA ILE A 182 -17.94 -4.82 21.44
C ILE A 182 -17.29 -3.49 21.84
N THR A 183 -16.27 -3.58 22.69
CA THR A 183 -15.47 -2.42 23.11
C THR A 183 -14.11 -2.44 22.41
N LEU A 184 -13.76 -1.35 21.75
CA LEU A 184 -12.55 -1.18 20.95
C LEU A 184 -11.66 -0.10 21.57
N PHE A 185 -10.44 -0.46 21.91
CA PHE A 185 -9.41 0.50 22.30
C PHE A 185 -8.79 1.12 21.05
N GLY A 186 -9.03 2.42 20.83
CA GLY A 186 -8.58 3.11 19.63
C GLY A 186 -7.05 3.09 19.47
N LYS A 187 -6.28 3.03 20.57
CA LYS A 187 -4.81 2.84 20.58
C LYS A 187 -4.35 1.69 19.66
N HIS A 188 -5.12 0.60 19.58
CA HIS A 188 -4.80 -0.55 18.73
C HIS A 188 -5.15 -0.34 17.25
N LEU A 189 -6.11 0.54 16.97
CA LEU A 189 -6.60 0.87 15.64
C LEU A 189 -5.86 2.07 14.99
N ASN A 190 -4.72 2.48 15.57
CA ASN A 190 -3.83 3.54 15.07
C ASN A 190 -3.01 3.11 13.83
N ILE A 191 -3.63 2.36 12.92
CA ILE A 191 -3.05 1.83 11.69
C ILE A 191 -4.07 2.06 10.58
N ARG A 192 -3.58 2.36 9.37
CA ARG A 192 -4.47 2.55 8.21
C ARG A 192 -5.27 1.27 7.96
N PRO A 193 -6.56 1.36 7.59
CA PRO A 193 -7.38 0.19 7.28
C PRO A 193 -6.70 -0.79 6.32
N ALA A 194 -6.15 -0.28 5.22
CA ALA A 194 -5.44 -1.08 4.22
C ALA A 194 -4.17 -1.79 4.75
N GLU A 195 -3.51 -1.24 5.77
CA GLU A 195 -2.33 -1.88 6.37
C GLU A 195 -2.72 -2.89 7.45
N ARG A 196 -3.94 -2.78 7.99
CA ARG A 196 -4.45 -3.58 9.11
C ARG A 196 -4.76 -5.02 8.67
N SER A 197 -5.32 -5.19 7.48
CA SER A 197 -5.67 -6.49 6.89
C SER A 197 -4.49 -7.46 6.83
N HIS A 198 -3.27 -6.94 6.58
CA HIS A 198 -2.05 -7.75 6.41
C HIS A 198 -1.27 -7.95 7.71
N LYS A 199 -1.61 -7.24 8.79
CA LYS A 199 -0.87 -7.30 10.06
C LYS A 199 -1.44 -8.40 10.96
N LYS A 200 -0.57 -9.23 11.53
CA LYS A 200 -0.95 -10.17 12.60
C LYS A 200 -0.97 -9.39 13.93
N PHE A 201 -2.12 -9.39 14.61
CA PHE A 201 -2.23 -8.75 15.92
C PHE A 201 -1.54 -9.64 16.97
N LYS A 202 -0.64 -9.08 17.79
CA LYS A 202 0.03 -9.82 18.87
C LYS A 202 -0.84 -9.74 20.11
N SER A 203 -1.23 -10.87 20.67
CA SER A 203 -2.35 -11.04 21.62
C SER A 203 -2.09 -10.62 23.07
N LEU A 204 -1.06 -9.83 23.38
CA LEU A 204 -0.89 -9.30 24.74
C LEU A 204 -0.73 -7.79 24.68
N VAL A 205 -1.79 -7.08 25.03
CA VAL A 205 -1.67 -5.69 25.47
C VAL A 205 -2.53 -5.51 26.70
N HIS A 206 -1.89 -5.24 27.84
CA HIS A 206 -2.61 -4.78 29.02
C HIS A 206 -3.33 -3.47 28.65
N PRO A 207 -4.63 -3.36 28.94
CA PRO A 207 -5.38 -2.13 28.71
C PRO A 207 -4.94 -1.08 29.74
N ASP A 208 -3.82 -0.42 29.48
CA ASP A 208 -3.39 0.72 30.30
C ASP A 208 -4.27 1.93 29.96
N LEU A 209 -5.24 2.20 30.82
CA LEU A 209 -5.96 3.46 30.90
C LEU A 209 -5.59 4.13 32.23
N TYR A 210 -4.51 4.91 32.21
CA TYR A 210 -4.25 5.98 33.16
C TYR A 210 -4.49 7.32 32.46
#